data_AF-A0A9E1S2E1-F1
#
_entry.id   AF-A0A9E1S2E1-F1
#
_cell.length_a   1.000
_cell.length_b   1.000
_cell.length_c   1.000
_cell.angle_alpha   90.00
_cell.angle_beta   90.00
_cell.angle_gamma   90.00
#
_symmetry.space_group_name_H-M   'P 1'
#
loop_
_entity.id
_entity.type
_entity.pdbx_description
1 polymer ?
#
loop_
_entity_poly.entity_id
_entity_poly.type
_entity_poly.pdbx_seq_one_letter_code
_entity_poly.pdbx_strand_id
1 'polypeptide(L)'
;MTQQSPVIDVHAHIVFEALHGAAGPYGPEAGVDAQGVDYFRIGEYELKPLSYAGSVFVDMALRLQHMDRLGIDVQVLSANPLTMFHGIDAATAISFCQRQNDLMASTIAEHLV
;
A
#
# COMPACT_ATOMS: atom_id res chain seq x y z
N MET A 1 -25.50 -29.24 -5.73
CA MET A 1 -24.43 -28.40 -5.17
C MET A 1 -24.81 -26.96 -5.46
N THR A 2 -25.11 -26.15 -4.44
CA THR A 2 -25.37 -24.72 -4.62
C THR A 2 -24.02 -24.04 -4.81
N GLN A 3 -23.78 -23.47 -6.00
CA GLN A 3 -22.61 -22.65 -6.25
C GLN A 3 -22.74 -21.38 -5.40
N GLN A 4 -21.76 -21.14 -4.52
CA GLN A 4 -21.72 -19.95 -3.69
C GLN A 4 -21.28 -18.77 -4.55
N SER A 5 -21.91 -17.61 -4.37
CA SER A 5 -21.51 -16.38 -5.08
C SER A 5 -20.14 -15.91 -4.58
N PRO A 6 -19.26 -15.40 -5.46
CA PRO A 6 -17.97 -14.91 -5.04
C PRO A 6 -18.10 -13.69 -4.12
N VAL A 7 -17.26 -13.61 -3.10
CA VAL A 7 -17.11 -12.48 -2.18
C VAL A 7 -16.06 -11.54 -2.75
N ILE A 8 -16.48 -10.30 -3.03
CA ILE A 8 -15.62 -9.25 -3.56
C ILE A 8 -15.45 -8.17 -2.48
N ASP A 9 -14.22 -8.02 -1.99
CA ASP A 9 -13.84 -6.88 -1.15
C ASP A 9 -13.42 -5.72 -2.04
N VAL A 10 -14.17 -4.63 -1.97
CA VAL A 10 -13.97 -3.44 -2.83
C VAL A 10 -13.19 -2.33 -2.14
N HIS A 11 -12.76 -2.51 -0.89
CA HIS A 11 -12.12 -1.45 -0.12
C HIS A 11 -10.91 -1.98 0.67
N ALA A 12 -9.76 -2.02 0.01
CA ALA A 12 -8.49 -2.33 0.64
C ALA A 12 -7.36 -1.43 0.11
N HIS A 13 -6.32 -1.26 0.93
CA HIS A 13 -5.16 -0.44 0.58
C HIS A 13 -3.87 -1.24 0.56
N ILE A 14 -2.94 -0.84 -0.29
CA ILE A 14 -1.58 -1.38 -0.41
C ILE A 14 -0.54 -0.26 -0.27
N VAL A 15 0.62 -0.62 0.29
CA VAL A 15 1.79 0.25 0.47
C VAL A 15 2.96 -0.37 -0.27
N PHE A 16 3.68 0.45 -1.05
CA PHE A 16 4.88 0.02 -1.76
C PHE A 16 6.11 0.68 -1.16
N GLU A 17 6.95 -0.10 -0.48
CA GLU A 17 8.20 0.39 0.11
C GLU A 17 9.17 0.93 -0.96
N ALA A 18 9.06 0.43 -2.20
CA ALA A 18 9.81 0.94 -3.36
C ALA A 18 9.53 2.41 -3.70
N LEU A 19 8.46 3.00 -3.14
CA LEU A 19 8.14 4.42 -3.29
C LEU A 19 8.73 5.31 -2.20
N HIS A 20 9.43 4.74 -1.22
CA HIS A 20 10.08 5.54 -0.18
C HIS A 20 11.08 6.53 -0.78
N GLY A 21 10.95 7.81 -0.42
CA GLY A 21 11.76 8.90 -0.95
C GLY A 21 11.45 9.33 -2.40
N ALA A 22 10.48 8.69 -3.09
CA ALA A 22 10.21 8.95 -4.51
C ALA A 22 9.55 10.32 -4.79
N ALA A 23 9.06 11.03 -3.77
CA ALA A 23 8.50 12.39 -3.86
C ALA A 23 9.31 13.41 -3.03
N GLY A 24 10.61 13.17 -2.83
CA GLY A 24 11.49 14.06 -2.09
C GLY A 24 10.98 14.34 -0.67
N PRO A 25 10.91 15.61 -0.22
CA PRO A 25 10.47 15.93 1.13
C PRO A 25 9.00 15.60 1.40
N TYR A 26 8.19 15.38 0.36
CA TYR A 26 6.78 15.01 0.51
C TYR A 26 6.54 13.51 0.56
N GLY A 27 7.55 12.71 0.19
CA GLY A 27 7.42 11.28 0.01
C GLY A 27 7.18 10.51 1.30
N PRO A 28 6.68 9.27 1.18
CA PRO A 28 6.63 8.36 2.30
C PRO A 28 8.06 7.93 2.70
N GLU A 29 8.24 7.69 3.98
CA GLU A 29 9.39 7.01 4.54
C GLU A 29 8.96 6.16 5.74
N ALA A 30 9.76 5.15 6.04
CA ALA A 30 9.59 4.31 7.22
C ALA A 30 10.95 4.08 7.87
N GLY A 31 10.96 3.89 9.17
CA GLY A 31 12.20 3.60 9.90
C GLY A 31 11.97 3.34 11.37
N VAL A 32 13.07 3.24 12.10
CA VAL A 32 13.11 3.07 13.55
C VAL A 32 13.78 4.30 14.14
N ASP A 33 13.18 4.90 15.16
CA ASP A 33 13.78 6.03 15.86
C ASP A 33 14.95 5.62 16.80
N ALA A 34 15.54 6.61 17.47
CA ALA A 34 16.63 6.38 18.43
C ALA A 34 16.23 5.58 19.68
N GLN A 35 14.92 5.40 19.93
CA GLN A 35 14.36 4.65 21.05
C GLN A 35 13.92 3.23 20.63
N GLY A 36 14.09 2.85 19.36
CA GLY A 36 13.69 1.54 18.86
C GLY A 36 12.22 1.45 18.44
N VAL A 37 11.55 2.57 18.22
CA VAL A 37 10.12 2.63 17.85
C VAL A 37 9.96 2.85 16.34
N ASP A 38 9.20 1.96 15.70
CA ASP A 38 8.84 2.08 14.29
C ASP A 38 7.96 3.31 14.02
N TYR A 39 8.27 4.00 12.93
CA TYR A 39 7.45 5.09 12.42
C TYR A 39 7.24 4.97 10.91
N PHE A 40 6.16 5.59 10.45
CA PHE A 40 5.92 5.89 9.05
C PHE A 40 5.61 7.39 8.92
N ARG A 41 6.27 8.07 7.99
CA ARG A 41 6.14 9.52 7.81
C ARG A 41 5.86 9.86 6.36
N ILE A 42 5.02 10.87 6.14
CA ILE A 42 4.74 11.47 4.82
C ILE A 42 4.80 12.97 4.98
N GLY A 43 5.78 13.60 4.34
CA GLY A 43 6.05 15.02 4.60
C GLY A 43 6.33 15.26 6.08
N GLU A 44 5.62 16.22 6.67
CA GLU A 44 5.73 16.53 8.10
C GLU A 44 4.81 15.68 8.98
N TYR A 45 3.98 14.81 8.39
CA TYR A 45 3.02 13.99 9.13
C TYR A 45 3.63 12.63 9.49
N GLU A 46 3.83 12.39 10.79
CA GLU A 46 4.37 11.14 11.34
C GLU A 46 3.27 10.32 12.02
N LEU A 47 3.24 9.02 11.71
CA LEU A 47 2.47 7.99 12.39
C LEU A 47 3.42 7.12 13.21
N LYS A 48 3.23 7.12 14.52
CA LYS A 48 4.09 6.42 15.47
C LYS A 48 3.33 6.03 16.75
N PRO A 49 3.40 4.78 17.21
CA PRO A 49 4.12 3.66 16.62
C PRO A 49 3.38 3.09 15.40
N LEU A 50 4.07 2.90 14.28
CA LEU A 50 3.50 2.24 13.10
C LEU A 50 4.59 1.61 12.24
N SER A 51 4.41 0.34 11.91
CA SER A 51 5.20 -0.36 10.90
C SER A 51 4.25 -1.04 9.91
N TYR A 52 4.53 -0.87 8.61
CA TYR A 52 3.87 -1.64 7.56
C TYR A 52 4.63 -2.93 7.22
N ALA A 53 5.88 -3.06 7.64
CA ALA A 53 6.69 -4.26 7.40
C ALA A 53 6.04 -5.49 8.07
N GLY A 54 6.00 -6.61 7.34
CA GLY A 54 5.39 -7.84 7.84
C GLY A 54 3.87 -7.79 8.01
N SER A 55 3.20 -6.78 7.43
CA SER A 55 1.73 -6.67 7.44
C SER A 55 1.14 -6.94 6.06
N VAL A 56 -0.18 -7.21 6.01
CA VAL A 56 -0.92 -7.37 4.75
C VAL A 56 -0.83 -6.16 3.82
N PHE A 57 -0.46 -4.98 4.33
CA PHE A 57 -0.29 -3.77 3.52
C PHE A 57 0.90 -3.85 2.56
N VAL A 58 1.92 -4.66 2.86
CA VAL A 58 3.15 -4.79 2.06
C VAL A 58 3.34 -6.23 1.56
N ASP A 59 3.03 -7.22 2.39
CA ASP A 59 3.24 -8.64 2.08
C ASP A 59 2.02 -9.24 1.35
N MET A 60 2.18 -9.49 0.05
CA MET A 60 1.14 -10.09 -0.80
C MET A 60 0.84 -11.55 -0.46
N ALA A 61 1.85 -12.33 -0.03
CA ALA A 61 1.62 -13.72 0.35
C ALA A 61 0.79 -13.78 1.63
N LEU A 62 1.10 -12.95 2.62
CA LEU A 62 0.32 -12.80 3.83
C LEU A 62 -1.11 -12.29 3.52
N ARG A 63 -1.25 -11.33 2.60
CA ARG A 63 -2.56 -10.85 2.15
C ARG A 63 -3.41 -11.98 1.57
N LEU A 64 -2.87 -12.77 0.64
CA LEU A 64 -3.58 -13.88 0.01
C LEU A 64 -3.98 -14.94 1.05
N GLN A 65 -3.09 -15.29 1.98
CA GLN A 65 -3.42 -16.19 3.10
C GLN A 65 -4.58 -15.65 3.94
N HIS A 66 -4.63 -14.34 4.18
CA HIS A 66 -5.74 -13.71 4.90
C HIS A 66 -7.03 -13.69 4.09
N MET A 67 -6.97 -13.45 2.78
CA MET A 67 -8.13 -13.53 1.87
C MET A 67 -8.73 -14.94 1.90
N ASP A 68 -7.90 -15.98 1.77
CA ASP A 68 -8.33 -17.39 1.86
C ASP A 68 -9.03 -17.69 3.20
N ARG A 69 -8.41 -17.27 4.31
CA ARG A 69 -8.97 -17.47 5.65
C ARG A 69 -10.31 -16.75 5.84
N LEU A 70 -10.50 -15.61 5.20
CA LEU A 70 -11.71 -14.79 5.30
C LEU A 70 -12.77 -15.17 4.25
N GLY A 71 -12.44 -16.05 3.30
CA GLY A 71 -13.32 -16.40 2.19
C GLY A 71 -13.56 -15.23 1.23
N ILE A 72 -12.53 -14.42 0.96
CA ILE A 72 -12.57 -13.33 -0.01
C ILE A 72 -11.99 -13.85 -1.33
N ASP A 73 -12.83 -13.94 -2.37
CA ASP A 73 -12.43 -14.45 -3.68
C ASP A 73 -11.68 -13.41 -4.52
N VAL A 74 -12.06 -12.13 -4.40
CA VAL A 74 -11.42 -11.02 -5.11
C VAL A 74 -11.31 -9.82 -4.18
N GLN A 75 -10.18 -9.14 -4.21
CA GLN A 75 -9.98 -7.88 -3.49
C GLN A 75 -9.50 -6.78 -4.45
N VAL A 76 -10.20 -5.65 -4.45
CA VAL A 76 -9.82 -4.45 -5.20
C VAL A 76 -8.89 -3.61 -4.35
N LEU A 77 -7.67 -3.39 -4.82
CA LEU A 77 -6.66 -2.59 -4.11
C LEU A 77 -6.66 -1.15 -4.59
N SER A 78 -6.51 -0.24 -3.64
CA SER A 78 -6.27 1.18 -3.87
C SER A 78 -4.95 1.63 -3.22
N ALA A 79 -4.40 2.72 -3.73
CA ALA A 79 -3.29 3.42 -3.09
C ALA A 79 -3.61 3.78 -1.62
N ASN A 80 -2.57 3.86 -0.77
CA ASN A 80 -2.70 4.50 0.53
C ASN A 80 -3.16 5.97 0.34
N PRO A 81 -4.29 6.41 0.95
CA PRO A 81 -4.82 7.76 0.74
C PRO A 81 -3.83 8.88 1.08
N LEU A 82 -2.90 8.64 2.00
CA LEU A 82 -1.89 9.62 2.37
C LEU A 82 -0.88 9.92 1.26
N THR A 83 -0.79 9.06 0.23
CA THR A 83 0.16 9.21 -0.88
C THR A 83 -0.49 9.71 -2.19
N MET A 84 -1.73 10.24 -2.13
CA MET A 84 -2.43 10.77 -3.32
C MET A 84 -1.93 12.17 -3.76
N PHE A 85 -1.24 12.90 -2.87
CA PHE A 85 -0.47 14.11 -3.19
C PHE A 85 -1.24 15.27 -3.86
N HIS A 86 -2.49 15.50 -3.47
CA HIS A 86 -3.29 16.63 -4.00
C HIS A 86 -2.87 18.03 -3.51
N GLY A 87 -1.91 18.13 -2.59
CA GLY A 87 -1.47 19.39 -1.97
C GLY A 87 -0.03 19.82 -2.28
N ILE A 88 0.67 19.13 -3.18
CA ILE A 88 2.07 19.42 -3.53
C ILE A 88 2.21 19.89 -4.98
N ASP A 89 3.43 20.15 -5.45
CA ASP A 89 3.64 20.54 -6.84
C ASP A 89 3.20 19.43 -7.82
N ALA A 90 2.61 19.84 -8.94
CA ALA A 90 1.99 18.92 -9.88
C ALA A 90 2.99 17.93 -10.51
N ALA A 91 4.23 18.35 -10.76
CA ALA A 91 5.21 17.49 -11.43
C ALA A 91 5.63 16.33 -10.52
N THR A 92 5.90 16.62 -9.24
CA THR A 92 6.20 15.59 -8.24
C THR A 92 5.01 14.66 -8.02
N ALA A 93 3.80 15.22 -7.86
CA ALA A 93 2.59 14.42 -7.67
C ALA A 93 2.32 13.47 -8.85
N ILE A 94 2.40 13.97 -10.09
CA ILE A 94 2.19 13.16 -11.30
C ILE A 94 3.23 12.05 -11.38
N SER A 95 4.53 12.36 -11.20
CA SER A 95 5.60 11.38 -11.26
C SER A 95 5.44 10.29 -10.19
N PHE A 96 5.04 10.65 -8.97
CA PHE A 96 4.82 9.68 -7.91
C PHE A 96 3.61 8.78 -8.20
N CYS A 97 2.46 9.37 -8.53
CA CYS A 97 1.24 8.62 -8.80
C CYS A 97 1.39 7.66 -9.98
N GLN A 98 2.14 8.05 -11.02
CA GLN A 98 2.47 7.15 -12.14
C GLN A 98 3.25 5.92 -11.66
N ARG A 99 4.35 6.12 -10.91
CA ARG A 99 5.14 5.01 -10.35
C ARG A 99 4.31 4.12 -9.43
N GLN A 100 3.43 4.71 -8.62
CA GLN A 100 2.55 3.95 -7.75
C GLN A 100 1.56 3.08 -8.52
N ASN A 101 0.97 3.61 -9.59
CA ASN A 101 0.06 2.86 -10.44
C ASN A 101 0.80 1.77 -11.22
N ASP A 102 2.00 2.05 -11.72
CA ASP A 102 2.82 1.07 -12.44
C ASP A 102 3.22 -0.09 -11.52
N LEU A 103 3.66 0.20 -10.30
CA LEU A 103 3.95 -0.82 -9.28
C LEU A 103 2.72 -1.64 -8.92
N MET A 104 1.57 -0.99 -8.74
CA MET A 104 0.31 -1.68 -8.47
C MET A 104 -0.04 -2.63 -9.61
N ALA A 105 0.02 -2.18 -10.86
CA ALA A 105 -0.27 -3.01 -12.01
C ALA A 105 0.70 -4.20 -12.12
N SER A 106 2.00 -3.98 -11.94
CA SER A 106 2.99 -5.06 -12.02
C SER A 106 2.82 -6.07 -10.89
N THR A 107 2.62 -5.62 -9.65
CA THR A 107 2.42 -6.51 -8.49
C THR A 107 1.16 -7.35 -8.67
N ILE A 108 0.06 -6.77 -9.16
CA ILE A 108 -1.17 -7.56 -9.40
C ILE A 108 -1.00 -8.54 -10.55
N ALA A 109 -0.27 -8.19 -11.61
CA ALA A 109 -0.05 -9.07 -12.76
C ALA A 109 0.65 -10.39 -12.38
N GLU A 110 1.47 -10.40 -11.33
CA GLU A 110 2.11 -11.61 -10.79
C GLU A 110 1.12 -12.60 -10.14
N HIS A 111 -0.12 -12.15 -9.89
CA HIS A 111 -1.18 -12.91 -9.23
C HIS A 111 -2.43 -13.11 -10.09
N LEU A 112 -2.38 -12.70 -11.37
CA LEU A 112 -3.42 -13.03 -12.34
C LEU A 112 -3.21 -14.48 -12.80
N VAL A 113 -4.20 -15.34 -12.50
CA VAL A 113 -4.26 -16.74 -12.97
C VAL A 113 -4.97 -16.82 -14.31
#